data_AF-A0A378BZJ5-F1
#
_entry.id   AF-A0A378BZJ5-F1
#
_cell.length_a   1.000
_cell.length_b   1.000
_cell.length_c   1.000
_cell.angle_alpha   90.00
_cell.angle_beta   90.00
_cell.angle_gamma   90.00
#
_symmetry.space_group_name_H-M   'P 1'
#
loop_
_entity.id
_entity.type
_entity.pdbx_description
1 polymer ?
#
loop_
_entity_poly.entity_id
_entity_poly.type
_entity_poly.pdbx_seq_one_letter_code
_entity_poly.pdbx_strand_id
1 'polypeptide(L)'
;MLRCRKAAVEGTSAYRFRKWVTSEVLPQIRKTGRYVREELSQADKARMLAQEMTSSMLPAIMDALQVEQKHYTFPLNRRYQDHIHSPDGLRELAKSSMVMKLLRELDADGHDVSGAAAEVTAMLSYIVGIGAVLRDIETHAQYVMAKAKGY
;
A
#
# COMPACT_ATOMS: atom_id res chain seq x y z
N MET A 1 12.12 58.54 -25.42
CA MET A 1 12.83 57.25 -25.27
C MET A 1 13.57 56.81 -26.54
N LEU A 2 12.93 56.71 -27.71
CA LEU A 2 13.59 56.21 -28.96
C LEU A 2 14.69 57.13 -29.55
N ARG A 3 14.67 58.42 -29.22
CA ARG A 3 15.61 59.44 -29.75
C ARG A 3 16.67 59.90 -28.74
N CYS A 4 16.79 59.23 -27.59
CA CYS A 4 17.78 59.63 -26.59
C CYS A 4 19.19 59.10 -26.94
N ARG A 5 20.24 59.81 -26.50
CA ARG A 5 21.64 59.40 -26.73
C ARG A 5 21.94 57.98 -26.25
N LYS A 6 21.36 57.58 -25.11
CA LYS A 6 21.53 56.23 -24.55
C LYS A 6 20.97 55.13 -25.47
N ALA A 7 19.97 55.41 -26.31
CA ALA A 7 19.41 54.40 -27.22
C ALA A 7 20.35 54.00 -28.38
N ALA A 8 21.42 54.78 -28.61
CA ALA A 8 22.46 54.48 -29.60
C ALA A 8 23.63 53.64 -29.04
N VAL A 9 23.68 53.42 -27.72
CA VAL A 9 24.75 52.69 -27.04
C VAL A 9 24.30 51.28 -26.72
N GLU A 10 24.96 50.28 -27.32
CA GLU A 10 24.66 48.86 -27.11
C GLU A 10 24.77 48.46 -25.63
N GLY A 11 23.94 47.52 -25.19
CA GLY A 11 23.88 47.07 -23.79
C GLY A 11 23.01 47.92 -22.85
N THR A 12 22.72 49.19 -23.20
CA THR A 12 21.80 50.01 -22.39
C THR A 12 20.35 49.52 -22.50
N SER A 13 19.54 49.77 -21.47
CA SER A 13 18.09 49.49 -21.49
C SER A 13 17.38 50.24 -22.63
N ALA A 14 17.77 51.48 -22.90
CA ALA A 14 17.24 52.30 -23.99
C ALA A 14 17.53 51.69 -25.38
N TYR A 15 18.73 51.10 -25.58
CA TYR A 15 19.07 50.41 -26.82
C TYR A 15 18.25 49.13 -27.01
N ARG A 16 18.11 48.30 -25.96
CA ARG A 16 17.28 47.07 -26.01
C ARG A 16 15.81 47.37 -26.31
N PHE A 17 15.25 48.40 -25.67
CA PHE A 17 13.89 48.85 -25.94
C PHE A 17 13.73 49.34 -27.38
N ARG A 18 14.68 50.16 -27.90
CA ARG A 18 14.67 50.59 -29.30
C ARG A 18 14.67 49.39 -30.24
N LYS A 19 15.59 48.44 -30.04
CA LYS A 19 15.70 47.22 -30.85
C LYS A 19 14.38 46.46 -30.88
N TRP A 20 13.84 46.09 -29.71
CA TRP A 20 12.57 45.37 -29.58
C TRP A 20 11.41 46.09 -30.29
N VAL A 21 11.27 47.41 -30.06
CA VAL A 21 10.22 48.20 -30.73
C VAL A 21 10.40 48.18 -32.26
N THR A 22 11.63 48.34 -32.76
CA THR A 22 11.88 48.40 -34.21
C THR A 22 11.86 47.06 -34.93
N SER A 23 12.21 45.96 -34.26
CA SER A 23 12.30 44.63 -34.87
C SER A 23 11.02 43.81 -34.74
N GLU A 24 10.24 44.05 -33.70
CA GLU A 24 9.07 43.23 -33.36
C GLU A 24 7.78 44.07 -33.35
N VAL A 25 7.72 45.11 -32.51
CA VAL A 25 6.48 45.86 -32.24
C VAL A 25 5.99 46.63 -33.46
N LEU A 26 6.84 47.50 -34.04
CA LEU A 26 6.45 48.35 -35.17
C LEU A 26 6.15 47.52 -36.44
N PRO A 27 6.94 46.50 -36.81
CA PRO A 27 6.59 45.63 -37.93
C PRO A 27 5.25 44.92 -37.76
N GLN A 28 4.91 44.48 -36.55
CA GLN A 28 3.59 43.89 -36.27
C GLN A 28 2.48 44.92 -36.43
N ILE A 29 2.57 46.09 -35.77
CA ILE A 29 1.55 47.14 -35.89
C ILE A 29 1.36 47.58 -37.35
N ARG A 30 2.45 47.69 -38.12
CA ARG A 30 2.38 48.06 -39.54
C ARG A 30 1.61 47.04 -40.38
N LYS A 31 1.66 45.75 -40.02
CA LYS A 31 0.99 44.67 -40.75
C LYS A 31 -0.45 44.42 -40.28
N THR A 32 -0.70 44.45 -38.98
CA THR A 32 -1.96 44.00 -38.37
C THR A 32 -2.76 45.12 -37.70
N GLY A 33 -2.21 46.33 -37.63
CA GLY A 33 -2.83 47.49 -36.96
C GLY A 33 -2.71 47.49 -35.43
N ARG A 34 -2.17 46.43 -34.81
CA ARG A 34 -2.00 46.34 -33.35
C ARG A 34 -0.79 45.48 -32.97
N TYR A 35 -0.23 45.69 -31.78
CA TYR A 35 0.76 44.78 -31.20
C TYR A 35 0.05 43.79 -30.27
N VAL A 36 0.23 42.50 -30.51
CA VAL A 36 -0.20 41.43 -29.60
C VAL A 36 1.05 40.70 -29.17
N ARG A 37 1.38 40.77 -27.88
CA ARG A 37 2.43 39.89 -27.34
C ARG A 37 1.94 38.46 -27.55
N GLU A 38 2.77 37.62 -28.14
CA GLU A 38 2.44 36.22 -28.46
C GLU A 38 1.87 35.55 -27.20
N GLU A 39 0.55 35.39 -27.19
CA GLU A 39 -0.14 34.70 -26.11
C GLU A 39 0.17 33.21 -26.28
N LEU A 40 0.45 32.52 -25.17
CA LEU A 40 0.57 31.06 -25.16
C LEU A 40 -0.57 30.46 -25.99
N SER A 41 -0.21 29.60 -26.94
CA SER A 41 -1.20 28.89 -27.76
C SER A 41 -2.21 28.21 -26.85
N GLN A 42 -3.46 28.10 -27.30
CA GLN A 42 -4.48 27.36 -26.56
C GLN A 42 -4.02 25.93 -26.23
N ALA A 43 -3.20 25.33 -27.10
CA ALA A 43 -2.57 24.04 -26.88
C ALA A 43 -1.55 24.06 -25.72
N ASP A 44 -0.77 25.13 -25.59
CA ASP A 44 0.24 25.25 -24.52
C ASP A 44 -0.41 25.58 -23.18
N LYS A 45 -1.44 26.43 -23.19
CA LYS A 45 -2.29 26.67 -22.01
C LYS A 45 -2.95 25.36 -21.53
N ALA A 46 -3.46 24.56 -22.46
CA ALA A 46 -4.05 23.25 -22.16
C ALA A 46 -3.02 22.26 -21.58
N ARG A 47 -1.80 22.21 -22.15
CA ARG A 47 -0.70 21.37 -21.62
C ARG A 47 -0.28 21.77 -20.21
N MET A 48 -0.15 23.06 -19.94
CA MET A 48 0.20 23.55 -18.60
C MET A 48 -0.88 23.20 -17.56
N LEU A 49 -2.16 23.38 -17.91
CA LEU A 49 -3.27 22.99 -17.03
C LEU A 49 -3.29 21.48 -16.79
N ALA A 50 -3.10 20.67 -17.84
CA ALA A 50 -3.02 19.23 -17.71
C ALA A 50 -1.88 18.83 -16.76
N GLN A 51 -0.68 19.39 -16.94
CA GLN A 51 0.49 19.14 -16.11
C GLN A 51 0.27 19.53 -14.64
N GLU A 52 -0.38 20.66 -14.40
CA GLU A 52 -0.71 21.13 -13.04
C GLU A 52 -1.71 20.20 -12.36
N MET A 53 -2.74 19.79 -13.09
CA MET A 53 -3.73 18.82 -12.60
C MET A 53 -3.09 17.47 -12.29
N THR A 54 -2.19 16.95 -13.15
CA THR A 54 -1.46 15.71 -12.84
C THR A 54 -0.55 15.90 -11.63
N SER A 55 0.22 16.99 -11.57
CA SER A 55 1.13 17.27 -10.43
C SER A 55 0.37 17.33 -9.10
N SER A 56 -0.81 17.96 -9.09
CA SER A 56 -1.64 18.10 -7.90
C SER A 56 -2.37 16.81 -7.51
N MET A 57 -2.94 16.07 -8.48
CA MET A 57 -3.74 14.87 -8.17
C MET A 57 -2.94 13.57 -8.10
N LEU A 58 -1.81 13.43 -8.81
CA LEU A 58 -1.02 12.19 -8.81
C LEU A 58 -0.64 11.72 -7.40
N PRO A 59 -0.20 12.57 -6.47
CA PRO A 59 0.11 12.13 -5.11
C PRO A 59 -1.09 11.53 -4.40
N ALA A 60 -2.26 12.15 -4.49
CA ALA A 60 -3.50 11.66 -3.87
C ALA A 60 -4.01 10.36 -4.53
N ILE A 61 -3.86 10.23 -5.85
CA ILE A 61 -4.18 8.99 -6.57
C ILE A 61 -3.20 7.88 -6.16
N MET A 62 -1.91 8.17 -6.07
CA MET A 62 -0.89 7.21 -5.63
C MET A 62 -1.09 6.80 -4.17
N ASP A 63 -1.55 7.71 -3.31
CA ASP A 63 -1.90 7.45 -1.91
C ASP A 63 -3.17 6.59 -1.81
N ALA A 64 -4.21 6.89 -2.59
CA ALA A 64 -5.42 6.08 -2.65
C ALA A 64 -5.20 4.70 -3.31
N LEU A 65 -4.21 4.60 -4.22
CA LEU A 65 -3.78 3.35 -4.86
C LEU A 65 -2.69 2.61 -4.08
N GLN A 66 -2.18 3.15 -2.96
CA GLN A 66 -1.43 2.36 -2.00
C GLN A 66 -2.40 1.35 -1.39
N VAL A 67 -2.64 0.26 -2.12
CA VAL A 67 -2.97 -1.02 -1.51
C VAL A 67 -1.76 -1.32 -0.63
N GLU A 68 -1.83 -0.96 0.66
CA GLU A 68 -0.85 -1.40 1.64
C GLU A 68 -0.81 -2.93 1.57
N GLN A 69 0.15 -3.50 0.84
CA GLN A 69 0.41 -4.93 0.89
C GLN A 69 1.03 -5.21 2.26
N LYS A 70 0.16 -5.43 3.24
CA LYS A 70 0.57 -5.84 4.58
C LYS A 70 1.19 -7.21 4.50
N HIS A 71 2.41 -7.32 5.01
CA HIS A 71 3.17 -8.56 5.00
C HIS A 71 2.98 -9.29 6.32
N TYR A 72 2.21 -10.37 6.30
CA TYR A 72 1.99 -11.21 7.48
C TYR A 72 3.14 -12.22 7.64
N THR A 73 3.76 -12.25 8.82
CA THR A 73 4.95 -13.10 9.08
C THR A 73 4.76 -13.89 10.38
N PHE A 74 4.57 -15.21 10.25
CA PHE A 74 4.39 -16.14 11.38
C PHE A 74 5.34 -17.34 11.28
N PRO A 75 6.64 -17.15 11.50
CA PRO A 75 7.62 -18.22 11.37
C PRO A 75 7.43 -19.27 12.48
N LEU A 76 7.52 -20.55 12.12
CA LEU A 76 7.53 -21.61 13.12
C LEU A 76 8.75 -21.46 14.04
N ASN A 77 8.51 -21.55 15.35
CA ASN A 77 9.59 -21.67 16.31
C ASN A 77 10.31 -23.02 16.10
N ARG A 78 11.64 -23.00 15.97
CA ARG A 78 12.48 -24.20 15.79
C ARG A 78 12.25 -25.26 16.86
N ARG A 79 11.99 -24.86 18.12
CA ARG A 79 11.64 -25.80 19.22
C ARG A 79 10.31 -26.51 19.01
N TYR A 80 9.35 -25.80 18.41
CA TYR A 80 8.03 -26.33 18.12
C TYR A 80 8.07 -27.25 16.91
N GLN A 81 8.91 -26.94 15.91
CA GLN A 81 9.10 -27.72 14.69
C GLN A 81 9.37 -29.21 14.96
N ASP A 82 10.23 -29.52 15.93
CA ASP A 82 10.57 -30.90 16.29
C ASP A 82 9.42 -31.65 16.98
N HIS A 83 8.45 -30.91 17.54
CA HIS A 83 7.38 -31.45 18.38
C HIS A 83 5.98 -31.29 17.78
N ILE A 84 5.84 -30.79 16.54
CA ILE A 84 4.52 -30.56 15.92
C ILE A 84 3.66 -31.82 15.83
N HIS A 85 4.31 -32.99 15.79
CA HIS A 85 3.68 -34.30 15.70
C HIS A 85 3.46 -34.97 17.07
N SER A 86 3.93 -34.36 18.16
CA SER A 86 3.73 -34.91 19.50
C SER A 86 2.36 -34.54 20.05
N PRO A 87 1.80 -35.34 20.98
CA PRO A 87 0.54 -35.00 21.65
C PRO A 87 0.58 -33.64 22.35
N ASP A 88 1.73 -33.26 22.90
CA ASP A 88 1.91 -31.98 23.58
C ASP A 88 2.03 -30.82 22.60
N GLY A 89 2.70 -31.02 21.46
CA GLY A 89 2.72 -30.04 20.38
C GLY A 89 1.31 -29.77 19.84
N LEU A 90 0.51 -30.82 19.65
CA LEU A 90 -0.87 -30.71 19.18
C LEU A 90 -1.79 -30.00 20.20
N ARG A 91 -1.57 -30.21 21.50
CA ARG A 91 -2.26 -29.47 22.57
C ARG A 91 -1.87 -28.00 22.59
N GLU A 92 -0.58 -27.69 22.43
CA GLU A 92 -0.11 -26.31 22.32
C GLU A 92 -0.63 -25.62 21.06
N LEU A 93 -0.76 -26.35 19.93
CA LEU A 93 -1.42 -25.85 18.72
C LEU A 93 -2.85 -25.40 19.00
N ALA A 94 -3.61 -26.23 19.72
CA ALA A 94 -5.00 -25.95 20.07
C ALA A 94 -5.16 -24.74 21.00
N LYS A 95 -4.18 -24.50 21.88
CA LYS A 95 -4.17 -23.32 22.76
C LYS A 95 -3.74 -22.04 22.04
N SER A 96 -2.68 -22.11 21.24
CA SER A 96 -2.06 -20.95 20.60
C SER A 96 -1.59 -21.28 19.18
N SER A 97 -2.54 -21.34 18.24
CA SER A 97 -2.25 -21.51 16.83
C SER A 97 -1.77 -20.21 16.17
N MET A 98 -0.63 -20.26 15.47
CA MET A 98 -0.16 -19.17 14.62
C MET A 98 -1.12 -18.88 13.46
N VAL A 99 -1.80 -19.91 12.95
CA VAL A 99 -2.82 -19.74 11.90
C VAL A 99 -3.99 -18.92 12.43
N MET A 100 -4.44 -19.16 13.66
CA MET A 100 -5.50 -18.33 14.27
C MET A 100 -5.05 -16.88 14.52
N LYS A 101 -3.76 -16.65 14.82
CA LYS A 101 -3.22 -15.30 14.95
C LYS A 101 -3.21 -14.57 13.60
N LEU A 102 -2.78 -15.26 12.54
CA LEU A 102 -2.84 -14.75 11.17
C LEU A 102 -4.27 -14.38 10.76
N LEU A 103 -5.24 -15.28 10.98
CA LEU A 103 -6.63 -15.01 10.63
C LEU A 103 -7.19 -13.80 11.39
N ARG A 104 -6.82 -13.60 12.66
CA ARG A 104 -7.22 -12.41 13.43
C ARG A 104 -6.60 -11.12 12.91
N GLU A 105 -5.34 -11.16 12.47
CA GLU A 105 -4.71 -9.98 11.85
C GLU A 105 -5.36 -9.66 10.50
N LEU A 106 -5.65 -10.68 9.68
CA LEU A 106 -6.39 -10.51 8.43
C LEU A 106 -7.79 -9.92 8.67
N ASP A 107 -8.52 -10.41 9.68
CA ASP A 107 -9.84 -9.87 10.07
C ASP A 107 -9.75 -8.41 10.50
N ALA A 108 -8.75 -8.07 11.33
CA ALA A 108 -8.51 -6.70 11.78
C ALA A 108 -8.17 -5.74 10.62
N ASP A 109 -7.55 -6.28 9.57
CA ASP A 109 -7.22 -5.55 8.34
C ASP A 109 -8.39 -5.50 7.33
N GLY A 110 -9.56 -6.05 7.69
CA GLY A 110 -10.80 -5.95 6.91
C GLY A 110 -10.99 -7.08 5.90
N HIS A 111 -10.22 -8.17 5.98
CA HIS A 111 -10.39 -9.35 5.14
C HIS A 111 -11.43 -10.30 5.74
N ASP A 112 -12.35 -10.79 4.92
CA ASP A 112 -13.29 -11.84 5.35
C ASP A 112 -12.56 -13.17 5.53
N VAL A 113 -12.39 -13.56 6.79
CA VAL A 113 -11.79 -14.84 7.20
C VAL A 113 -12.78 -15.76 7.89
N SER A 114 -14.08 -15.44 7.88
CA SER A 114 -15.09 -16.14 8.68
C SER A 114 -15.11 -17.65 8.43
N GLY A 115 -15.08 -18.07 7.16
CA GLY A 115 -15.02 -19.48 6.77
C GLY A 115 -13.75 -20.17 7.24
N ALA A 116 -12.59 -19.58 6.97
CA ALA A 116 -11.29 -20.13 7.38
C ALA A 116 -11.16 -20.22 8.91
N ALA A 117 -11.66 -19.23 9.64
CA ALA A 117 -11.65 -19.20 11.10
C ALA A 117 -12.57 -20.29 11.68
N ALA A 118 -13.72 -20.54 11.07
CA ALA A 118 -14.62 -21.62 11.46
C ALA A 118 -13.97 -22.99 11.23
N GLU A 119 -13.33 -23.21 10.09
CA GLU A 119 -12.62 -24.46 9.79
C GLU A 119 -11.47 -24.73 10.75
N VAL A 120 -10.61 -23.74 11.00
CA VAL A 120 -9.50 -23.89 11.95
C VAL A 120 -10.03 -24.13 13.35
N THR A 121 -11.10 -23.44 13.75
CA THR A 121 -11.75 -23.68 15.05
C THR A 121 -12.27 -25.11 15.15
N ALA A 122 -12.93 -25.64 14.11
CA ALA A 122 -13.41 -27.01 14.08
C ALA A 122 -12.26 -28.03 14.23
N MET A 123 -11.13 -27.81 13.53
CA MET A 123 -9.94 -28.65 13.66
C MET A 123 -9.35 -28.61 15.08
N LEU A 124 -9.23 -27.44 15.69
CA LEU A 124 -8.71 -27.30 17.05
C LEU A 124 -9.65 -27.94 18.09
N SER A 125 -10.97 -27.77 17.93
CA SER A 125 -11.96 -28.43 18.77
C SER A 125 -11.89 -29.96 18.65
N TYR A 126 -11.69 -30.49 17.44
CA TYR A 126 -11.51 -31.92 17.24
C TYR A 126 -10.28 -32.46 17.97
N ILE A 127 -9.14 -31.77 17.89
CA ILE A 127 -7.90 -32.14 18.60
C ILE A 127 -8.12 -32.20 20.12
N VAL A 128 -8.82 -31.21 20.68
CA VAL A 128 -9.13 -31.19 22.11
C VAL A 128 -10.10 -32.32 22.48
N GLY A 129 -11.12 -32.54 21.65
CA GLY A 129 -12.14 -33.57 21.85
C GLY A 129 -11.56 -34.98 21.83
N ILE A 130 -10.72 -35.32 20.84
CA ILE A 130 -10.12 -36.65 20.76
C ILE A 130 -9.17 -36.93 21.91
N GLY A 131 -8.49 -35.89 22.43
CA GLY A 131 -7.66 -36.00 23.63
C GLY A 131 -8.45 -36.38 24.89
N ALA A 132 -9.72 -35.98 25.00
CA ALA A 132 -10.59 -36.41 26.09
C ALA A 132 -10.99 -37.88 25.95
N VAL A 133 -11.43 -38.28 24.75
CA VAL A 133 -11.83 -39.67 24.46
C VAL A 133 -10.69 -40.65 24.72
N LEU A 134 -9.46 -40.31 24.29
CA LEU A 134 -8.29 -41.16 24.52
C LEU A 134 -7.96 -41.34 26.01
N ARG A 135 -8.11 -40.29 26.82
CA ARG A 135 -7.91 -40.38 28.29
C ARG A 135 -8.96 -41.26 28.95
N ASP A 136 -10.21 -41.19 28.48
CA ASP A 136 -11.26 -42.06 28.99
C ASP A 136 -10.93 -43.52 28.66
N ILE A 137 -10.55 -43.82 27.41
CA ILE A 137 -10.13 -45.17 27.00
C ILE A 137 -8.95 -45.65 27.86
N GLU A 138 -7.95 -44.81 28.09
CA GLU A 138 -6.81 -45.14 28.95
C GLU A 138 -7.25 -45.48 30.38
N THR A 139 -8.13 -44.67 30.97
CA THR A 139 -8.65 -44.89 32.33
C THR A 139 -9.41 -46.21 32.43
N HIS A 140 -10.26 -46.52 31.44
CA HIS A 140 -10.99 -47.79 31.39
C HIS A 140 -10.03 -48.98 31.24
N ALA A 141 -9.02 -48.87 30.38
CA ALA A 141 -8.01 -49.91 30.20
C ALA A 141 -7.22 -50.17 31.48
N GLN A 142 -6.81 -49.11 32.19
CA GLN A 142 -6.14 -49.20 33.49
C GLN A 142 -7.01 -49.90 34.54
N TYR A 143 -8.30 -49.57 34.59
CA TYR A 143 -9.25 -50.23 35.50
C TYR A 143 -9.37 -51.73 35.21
N VAL A 144 -9.53 -52.12 33.94
CA VAL A 144 -9.60 -53.53 33.53
C VAL A 144 -8.32 -54.27 33.89
N MET A 145 -7.15 -53.68 33.62
CA MET A 145 -5.86 -54.28 34.00
C MET A 145 -5.71 -54.46 35.51
N ALA A 146 -6.14 -53.48 36.31
CA ALA A 146 -6.08 -53.56 37.77
C ALA A 146 -6.98 -54.69 38.30
N LYS A 147 -8.18 -54.86 37.72
CA LYS A 147 -9.08 -55.97 38.07
C LYS A 147 -8.55 -57.32 37.61
N ALA A 148 -7.92 -57.40 36.44
CA ALA A 148 -7.35 -58.63 35.90
C ALA A 148 -6.12 -59.13 36.67
N LYS A 149 -5.32 -58.23 37.27
CA LYS A 149 -4.15 -58.59 38.12
C LYS A 149 -4.52 -58.98 39.56
N GLY A 150 -5.76 -58.72 39.97
CA GLY A 150 -6.27 -59.00 41.32
C GLY A 150 -6.89 -60.40 41.48
N TYR A 151 -6.85 -61.22 40.43
CA TYR A 151 -7.15 -62.65 40.39
C TYR A 151 -5.88 -63.41 39.99
#